data_AF-A0A9W6YV99-F1
#
_entry.id   AF-A0A9W6YV99-F1
#
_cell.length_a   1.000
_cell.length_b   1.000
_cell.length_c   1.000
_cell.angle_alpha   90.00
_cell.angle_beta   90.00
_cell.angle_gamma   90.00
#
_symmetry.space_group_name_H-M   'P 1'
#
loop_
_entity.id
_entity.type
_entity.pdbx_description
1 polymer ?
#
loop_
_entity_poly.entity_id
_entity_poly.type
_entity_poly.pdbx_seq_one_letter_code
_entity_poly.pdbx_strand_id
1 'polypeptide(L)'
;MKLWLILSYGPQVTNVVVTSSFASVLDTTPNLVHKSDTWNPITWDQVDNELVAYIASKKYAEKAARDFIMENNVNFKLATVNPPYVLGPQLFDFAVKENLNASNAWLLQNLKIDKTLTTPLDQELFLAIHVDDVAEFHVLPLENKKLEDARMFIVGGPIVAQSILNVVNKEFPEVQGKVAKGKPDSADELLKLAPKYDISDIVEKADGYKFIPIEQCITDVLGQYFEHFPLK
;
A
#
# COMPACT_ATOMS: atom_id res chain seq x y z
N MET A 1 -10.09 -17.09 -2.10
CA MET A 1 -10.45 -17.14 -0.66
C MET A 1 -11.63 -18.10 -0.49
N LYS A 2 -11.64 -18.93 0.57
CA LYS A 2 -12.63 -20.00 0.75
C LYS A 2 -13.69 -19.64 1.80
N LEU A 3 -14.45 -18.56 1.61
CA LEU A 3 -15.50 -18.12 2.55
C LEU A 3 -16.55 -19.19 2.82
N TRP A 4 -16.82 -20.05 1.84
CA TRP A 4 -17.70 -21.21 2.00
C TRP A 4 -17.27 -22.16 3.13
N LEU A 5 -15.96 -22.31 3.41
CA LEU A 5 -15.50 -23.12 4.54
C LEU A 5 -15.88 -22.49 5.88
N ILE A 6 -15.84 -21.16 5.98
CA ILE A 6 -16.25 -20.44 7.20
C ILE A 6 -17.76 -20.63 7.40
N LEU A 7 -18.55 -20.42 6.35
CA LEU A 7 -19.99 -20.65 6.40
C LEU A 7 -20.34 -22.09 6.81
N SER A 8 -19.61 -23.09 6.29
CA SER A 8 -19.93 -24.51 6.50
C SER A 8 -19.42 -25.06 7.83
N TYR A 9 -18.28 -24.57 8.32
CA TYR A 9 -17.54 -25.20 9.43
C TYR A 9 -17.13 -24.24 10.54
N GLY A 10 -17.36 -22.93 10.40
CA GLY A 10 -16.99 -21.90 11.37
C GLY A 10 -18.19 -21.09 11.88
N PRO A 11 -19.25 -21.71 12.44
CA PRO A 11 -20.44 -20.99 12.91
C PRO A 11 -20.17 -20.02 14.08
N GLN A 12 -19.02 -20.15 14.74
CA GLN A 12 -18.56 -19.25 15.81
C GLN A 12 -17.82 -18.01 15.29
N VAL A 13 -17.44 -17.98 14.01
CA VAL A 13 -16.73 -16.83 13.42
C VAL A 13 -17.70 -15.68 13.24
N THR A 14 -17.39 -14.52 13.80
CA THR A 14 -18.26 -13.32 13.75
C THR A 14 -17.75 -12.26 12.78
N ASN A 15 -16.44 -12.21 12.51
CA ASN A 15 -15.81 -11.20 11.67
C ASN A 15 -14.75 -11.86 10.80
N VAL A 16 -14.69 -11.48 9.53
CA VAL A 16 -13.70 -11.92 8.56
C VAL A 16 -13.10 -10.67 7.92
N VAL A 17 -11.77 -10.55 7.99
CA VAL A 17 -11.04 -9.45 7.37
C VAL A 17 -10.18 -9.98 6.24
N VAL A 18 -10.25 -9.34 5.09
CA VAL A 18 -9.62 -9.82 3.86
C VAL A 18 -8.68 -8.77 3.32
N THR A 19 -7.41 -9.15 3.15
CA THR A 19 -6.45 -8.31 2.45
C THR A 19 -6.76 -8.30 0.96
N SER A 20 -7.33 -7.20 0.48
CA SER A 20 -7.46 -6.86 -0.92
C SER A 20 -6.23 -6.05 -1.36
N SER A 21 -6.41 -5.04 -2.20
CA SER A 21 -5.34 -4.15 -2.68
C SER A 21 -5.94 -2.90 -3.30
N PHE A 22 -5.19 -1.80 -3.32
CA PHE A 22 -5.49 -0.65 -4.17
C PHE A 22 -5.68 -1.04 -5.64
N ALA A 23 -5.10 -2.15 -6.11
CA ALA A 23 -5.36 -2.66 -7.46
C ALA A 23 -6.86 -2.96 -7.74
N SER A 24 -7.65 -3.28 -6.72
CA SER A 24 -9.12 -3.44 -6.84
C SER A 24 -9.89 -2.11 -6.87
N VAL A 25 -9.22 -1.01 -6.53
CA VAL A 25 -9.76 0.36 -6.42
C VAL A 25 -9.28 1.23 -7.59
N LEU A 26 -8.07 0.97 -8.10
CA LEU A 26 -7.36 1.76 -9.11
C LEU A 26 -8.21 2.01 -10.36
N ASP A 27 -8.44 3.28 -10.66
CA ASP A 27 -9.10 3.74 -11.89
C ASP A 27 -8.27 4.86 -12.50
N THR A 28 -7.86 4.66 -13.76
CA THR A 28 -6.99 5.60 -14.49
C THR A 28 -7.77 6.72 -15.17
N THR A 29 -9.07 6.87 -14.89
CA THR A 29 -9.88 7.98 -15.39
C THR A 29 -9.26 9.31 -14.96
N PRO A 30 -8.99 10.24 -15.90
CA PRO A 30 -8.35 11.51 -15.58
C PRO A 30 -9.10 12.28 -14.48
N ASN A 31 -8.36 12.80 -13.50
CA ASN A 31 -8.88 13.56 -12.36
C ASN A 31 -9.77 12.80 -11.37
N LEU A 32 -9.91 11.48 -11.51
CA LEU A 32 -10.64 10.68 -10.52
C LEU A 32 -9.99 10.76 -9.14
N VAL A 33 -10.81 10.85 -8.10
CA VAL A 33 -10.41 10.77 -6.70
C VAL A 33 -10.81 9.40 -6.17
N HIS A 34 -9.82 8.57 -5.86
CA HIS A 34 -10.04 7.22 -5.38
C HIS A 34 -10.58 7.23 -3.95
N LYS A 35 -11.65 6.47 -3.73
CA LYS A 35 -12.35 6.31 -2.46
C LYS A 35 -12.61 4.82 -2.20
N SER A 36 -13.08 4.49 -1.00
CA SER A 36 -13.45 3.11 -0.63
C SER A 36 -14.50 2.47 -1.53
N ASP A 37 -15.39 3.27 -2.14
CA ASP A 37 -16.43 2.81 -3.07
C ASP A 37 -15.96 2.76 -4.54
N THR A 38 -14.76 3.28 -4.85
CA THR A 38 -14.20 3.22 -6.20
C THR A 38 -13.81 1.78 -6.54
N TRP A 39 -14.29 1.28 -7.67
CA TRP A 39 -13.90 -0.02 -8.19
C TRP A 39 -13.08 0.13 -9.45
N ASN A 40 -12.01 -0.66 -9.55
CA ASN A 40 -11.23 -0.71 -10.77
C ASN A 40 -12.13 -1.11 -11.96
N PRO A 41 -12.16 -0.35 -13.08
CA PRO A 41 -13.03 -0.65 -14.22
C PRO A 41 -12.57 -1.87 -15.04
N ILE A 42 -11.36 -2.40 -14.80
CA ILE A 42 -10.75 -3.48 -15.58
C ILE A 42 -11.68 -4.67 -15.82
N THR A 43 -11.77 -5.12 -17.06
CA THR A 43 -12.52 -6.31 -17.44
C THR A 43 -11.58 -7.48 -17.75
N TRP A 44 -12.08 -8.71 -17.64
CA TRP A 44 -11.26 -9.90 -17.83
C TRP A 44 -10.64 -10.00 -19.24
N ASP A 45 -11.34 -9.50 -20.26
CA ASP A 45 -10.87 -9.44 -21.65
C ASP A 45 -9.71 -8.46 -21.87
N GLN A 46 -9.47 -7.53 -20.95
CA GLN A 46 -8.34 -6.60 -21.01
C GLN A 46 -7.04 -7.21 -20.47
N VAL A 47 -7.06 -8.44 -19.95
CA VAL A 47 -5.88 -9.10 -19.39
C VAL A 47 -4.96 -9.58 -20.51
N ASP A 48 -3.82 -8.89 -20.67
CA ASP A 48 -2.83 -9.14 -21.72
C ASP A 48 -1.41 -9.45 -21.19
N ASN A 49 -1.14 -9.19 -19.91
CA ASN A 49 0.15 -9.43 -19.27
C ASN A 49 0.02 -9.74 -17.78
N GLU A 50 1.12 -10.14 -17.13
CA GLU A 50 1.14 -10.57 -15.73
C GLU A 50 0.72 -9.47 -14.74
N LEU A 51 1.11 -8.21 -14.98
CA LEU A 51 0.72 -7.09 -14.13
C LEU A 51 -0.78 -6.84 -14.20
N VAL A 52 -1.34 -6.84 -15.42
CA VAL A 52 -2.78 -6.66 -15.65
C VAL A 52 -3.57 -7.85 -15.08
N ALA A 53 -3.04 -9.07 -15.20
CA ALA A 53 -3.61 -10.26 -14.56
C ALA A 53 -3.62 -10.15 -13.03
N TYR A 54 -2.53 -9.67 -12.42
CA TYR A 54 -2.49 -9.39 -10.98
C TYR A 54 -3.56 -8.36 -10.59
N ILE A 55 -3.66 -7.25 -11.30
CA ILE A 55 -4.65 -6.19 -11.04
C ILE A 55 -6.08 -6.74 -11.12
N ALA A 56 -6.40 -7.44 -12.21
CA ALA A 56 -7.69 -8.09 -12.40
C ALA A 56 -7.98 -9.09 -11.27
N SER A 57 -6.99 -9.91 -10.88
CA SER A 57 -7.17 -10.90 -9.82
C SER A 57 -7.58 -10.28 -8.50
N LYS A 58 -7.04 -9.10 -8.14
CA LYS A 58 -7.40 -8.38 -6.91
C LYS A 58 -8.82 -7.84 -6.96
N LYS A 59 -9.21 -7.20 -8.08
CA LYS A 59 -10.60 -6.77 -8.30
C LYS A 59 -11.57 -7.94 -8.14
N TYR A 60 -11.39 -9.00 -8.93
CA TYR A 60 -12.35 -10.09 -8.99
C TYR A 60 -12.38 -10.93 -7.71
N ALA A 61 -11.26 -11.10 -7.01
CA ALA A 61 -11.24 -11.78 -5.72
C ALA A 61 -12.04 -11.03 -4.65
N GLU A 62 -11.91 -9.71 -4.56
CA GLU A 62 -12.68 -8.91 -3.62
C GLU A 62 -14.16 -8.84 -4.00
N LYS A 63 -14.46 -8.68 -5.30
CA LYS A 63 -15.83 -8.71 -5.79
C LYS A 63 -16.50 -10.04 -5.42
N ALA A 64 -15.85 -11.17 -5.67
CA ALA A 64 -16.38 -12.49 -5.32
C ALA A 64 -16.59 -12.66 -3.80
N ALA A 65 -15.75 -12.05 -2.96
CA ALA A 65 -15.95 -12.04 -1.51
C ALA A 65 -17.22 -11.29 -1.09
N ARG A 66 -17.45 -10.12 -1.70
CA ARG A 66 -18.62 -9.28 -1.47
C ARG A 66 -19.89 -9.93 -2.02
N ASP A 67 -19.84 -10.48 -3.24
CA ASP A 67 -20.95 -11.23 -3.83
C ASP A 67 -21.33 -12.42 -2.93
N PHE A 68 -20.35 -13.17 -2.42
CA PHE A 68 -20.59 -14.32 -1.55
C PHE A 68 -21.43 -13.98 -0.32
N ILE A 69 -21.14 -12.88 0.39
CA ILE A 69 -21.91 -12.50 1.58
C ILE A 69 -23.29 -11.92 1.24
N MET A 70 -23.51 -11.42 0.02
CA MET A 70 -24.82 -10.95 -0.44
C MET A 70 -25.71 -12.13 -0.85
N GLU A 71 -25.12 -13.16 -1.45
CA GLU A 71 -25.83 -14.33 -2.00
C GLU A 71 -26.10 -15.42 -0.95
N ASN A 72 -25.41 -15.38 0.19
CA ASN A 72 -25.49 -16.41 1.23
C ASN A 72 -25.89 -15.80 2.58
N ASN A 73 -26.68 -16.53 3.36
CA ASN A 73 -26.99 -16.15 4.74
C ASN A 73 -25.81 -16.46 5.67
N VAL A 74 -24.85 -15.55 5.73
CA VAL A 74 -23.64 -15.68 6.57
C VAL A 74 -23.87 -15.15 7.99
N ASN A 75 -23.19 -15.75 8.95
CA ASN A 75 -23.20 -15.36 10.36
C ASN A 75 -22.09 -14.36 10.74
N PHE A 76 -21.19 -14.05 9.80
CA PHE A 76 -20.06 -13.15 10.01
C PHE A 76 -20.17 -11.86 9.20
N LYS A 77 -19.50 -10.81 9.67
CA LYS A 77 -19.25 -9.56 8.95
C LYS A 77 -17.98 -9.66 8.10
N LEU A 78 -17.95 -8.96 6.98
CA LEU A 78 -16.82 -8.98 6.05
C LEU A 78 -16.26 -7.57 5.86
N ALA A 79 -15.03 -7.38 6.33
CA ALA A 79 -14.26 -6.19 6.03
C ALA A 79 -13.16 -6.51 5.01
N THR A 80 -12.79 -5.53 4.20
CA THR A 80 -11.67 -5.64 3.24
C THR A 80 -10.71 -4.49 3.45
N VAL A 81 -9.40 -4.80 3.43
CA VAL A 81 -8.31 -3.81 3.54
C VAL A 81 -7.67 -3.68 2.17
N ASN A 82 -7.64 -2.47 1.61
CA ASN A 82 -7.19 -2.20 0.24
C ASN A 82 -5.93 -1.31 0.26
N PRO A 83 -4.76 -1.83 0.66
CA PRO A 83 -3.55 -1.02 0.75
C PRO A 83 -2.93 -0.78 -0.63
N PRO A 84 -2.25 0.36 -0.85
CA PRO A 84 -1.42 0.62 -2.01
C PRO A 84 -0.03 -0.02 -1.82
N TYR A 85 1.06 0.67 -2.14
CA TYR A 85 2.41 0.15 -1.84
C TYR A 85 2.62 0.12 -0.32
N VAL A 86 2.94 -1.07 0.21
CA VAL A 86 3.15 -1.27 1.65
C VAL A 86 4.64 -1.17 1.94
N LEU A 87 5.01 -0.11 2.65
CA LEU A 87 6.38 0.17 3.09
C LEU A 87 6.49 -0.04 4.60
N GLY A 88 7.68 -0.36 5.09
CA GLY A 88 7.95 -0.50 6.52
C GLY A 88 8.92 -1.64 6.81
N PRO A 89 9.49 -1.67 8.02
CA PRO A 89 10.47 -2.65 8.42
C PRO A 89 9.85 -4.05 8.47
N GLN A 90 10.69 -5.07 8.36
CA GLN A 90 10.28 -6.42 8.71
C GLN A 90 10.01 -6.50 10.21
N LEU A 91 9.00 -7.28 10.61
CA LEU A 91 8.68 -7.50 12.02
C LEU A 91 9.87 -8.07 12.83
N PHE A 92 10.73 -8.84 12.16
CA PHE A 92 11.92 -9.44 12.77
C PHE A 92 13.16 -9.27 11.89
N ASP A 93 14.28 -8.92 12.52
CA ASP A 93 15.57 -8.68 11.85
C ASP A 93 16.06 -9.88 11.04
N PHE A 94 15.84 -11.11 11.50
CA PHE A 94 16.26 -12.31 10.76
C PHE A 94 15.53 -12.48 9.41
N ALA A 95 14.40 -11.81 9.22
CA ALA A 95 13.64 -11.84 7.97
C ALA A 95 14.17 -10.82 6.94
N VAL A 96 15.07 -9.92 7.35
CA VAL A 96 15.69 -8.94 6.47
C VAL A 96 16.70 -9.65 5.57
N LYS A 97 16.53 -9.45 4.27
CA LYS A 97 17.33 -10.05 3.20
C LYS A 97 17.72 -8.98 2.22
N GLU A 98 18.71 -9.27 1.37
CA GLU A 98 19.10 -8.36 0.27
C GLU A 98 17.92 -8.04 -0.65
N ASN A 99 16.99 -8.99 -0.83
CA ASN A 99 15.74 -8.79 -1.55
C ASN A 99 14.57 -8.83 -0.56
N LEU A 100 13.96 -7.66 -0.31
CA LEU A 100 12.75 -7.51 0.49
C LEU A 100 11.48 -7.80 -0.34
N ASN A 101 10.30 -7.67 0.27
CA ASN A 101 9.01 -7.71 -0.44
C ASN A 101 8.97 -6.65 -1.56
N ALA A 102 8.15 -6.89 -2.59
CA ALA A 102 8.16 -6.10 -3.84
C ALA A 102 8.15 -4.56 -3.62
N SER A 103 7.32 -4.06 -2.70
CA SER A 103 7.23 -2.63 -2.40
C SER A 103 8.49 -2.06 -1.74
N ASN A 104 9.08 -2.78 -0.78
CA ASN A 104 10.36 -2.38 -0.19
C ASN A 104 11.53 -2.58 -1.16
N ALA A 105 11.48 -3.61 -2.02
CA ALA A 105 12.48 -3.81 -3.07
C ALA A 105 12.49 -2.65 -4.07
N TRP A 106 11.32 -2.10 -4.43
CA TRP A 106 11.22 -0.87 -5.22
C TRP A 106 11.90 0.32 -4.52
N LEU A 107 11.68 0.52 -3.22
CA LEU A 107 12.40 1.53 -2.45
C LEU A 107 13.92 1.33 -2.52
N LEU A 108 14.40 0.10 -2.31
CA LEU A 108 15.84 -0.22 -2.36
C LEU A 108 16.46 -0.02 -3.75
N GLN A 109 15.69 -0.18 -4.84
CA GLN A 109 16.17 0.05 -6.20
C GLN A 109 16.54 1.52 -6.42
N ASN A 110 15.88 2.46 -5.75
CA ASN A 110 16.20 3.88 -5.84
C ASN A 110 17.61 4.20 -5.27
N LEU A 111 18.13 3.37 -4.36
CA LEU A 111 19.51 3.52 -3.87
C LEU A 111 20.57 3.19 -4.93
N LYS A 112 20.18 2.52 -6.02
CA LYS A 112 21.07 2.09 -7.12
C LYS A 112 21.09 3.06 -8.29
N ILE A 113 20.34 4.16 -8.22
CA ILE A 113 20.34 5.21 -9.25
C ILE A 113 21.76 5.80 -9.35
N ASP A 114 22.22 6.03 -10.58
CA ASP A 114 23.52 6.63 -10.85
C ASP A 114 23.69 7.93 -10.06
N LYS A 115 24.69 7.97 -9.18
CA LYS A 115 24.95 9.10 -8.28
C LYS A 115 25.19 10.43 -8.99
N THR A 116 25.54 10.41 -10.28
CA THR A 116 25.74 11.60 -11.11
C THR A 116 24.44 12.14 -11.70
N LEU A 117 23.31 11.46 -11.52
CA LEU A 117 22.03 11.89 -12.03
C LEU A 117 21.54 13.16 -11.30
N THR A 118 21.29 14.21 -12.09
CA THR A 118 20.84 15.53 -11.62
C THR A 118 19.48 15.94 -12.21
N THR A 119 18.83 15.04 -12.94
CA THR A 119 17.49 15.29 -13.51
C THR A 119 16.40 14.95 -12.49
N PRO A 120 15.19 15.52 -12.61
CA PRO A 120 14.04 15.04 -11.86
C PRO A 120 13.82 13.54 -12.09
N LEU A 121 13.41 12.83 -11.04
CA LEU A 121 12.90 11.48 -11.16
C LEU A 121 11.38 11.51 -11.03
N ASP A 122 10.72 11.63 -12.18
CA ASP A 122 9.28 11.74 -12.36
C ASP A 122 8.57 10.40 -12.59
N GLN A 123 9.35 9.31 -12.64
CA GLN A 123 8.83 7.95 -12.78
C GLN A 123 8.31 7.41 -11.44
N GLU A 124 7.48 6.35 -11.53
CA GLU A 124 7.09 5.52 -10.38
C GLU A 124 6.36 6.29 -9.28
N LEU A 125 5.37 7.08 -9.71
CA LEU A 125 4.53 7.86 -8.85
C LEU A 125 3.37 7.02 -8.29
N PHE A 126 3.38 6.80 -6.98
CA PHE A 126 2.46 5.88 -6.32
C PHE A 126 1.81 6.49 -5.09
N LEU A 127 0.84 5.76 -4.54
CA LEU A 127 0.41 5.90 -3.17
C LEU A 127 1.11 4.83 -2.32
N ALA A 128 1.42 5.16 -1.07
CA ALA A 128 2.05 4.24 -0.14
C ALA A 128 1.41 4.33 1.26
N ILE A 129 1.69 3.33 2.07
CA ILE A 129 1.24 3.22 3.46
C ILE A 129 2.24 2.41 4.29
N HIS A 130 2.30 2.69 5.59
CA HIS A 130 3.13 1.92 6.52
C HIS A 130 2.55 0.53 6.80
N VAL A 131 3.40 -0.47 6.98
CA VAL A 131 2.99 -1.86 7.26
C VAL A 131 2.24 -1.98 8.58
N ASP A 132 2.61 -1.19 9.59
CA ASP A 132 1.91 -1.18 10.88
C ASP A 132 0.51 -0.58 10.78
N ASP A 133 0.33 0.47 9.95
CA ASP A 133 -1.01 0.98 9.65
C ASP A 133 -1.85 -0.09 8.95
N VAL A 134 -1.26 -0.86 8.02
CA VAL A 134 -1.96 -1.98 7.40
C VAL A 134 -2.36 -3.03 8.44
N ALA A 135 -1.45 -3.39 9.34
CA ALA A 135 -1.73 -4.35 10.41
C ALA A 135 -2.86 -3.87 11.34
N GLU A 136 -2.84 -2.61 11.74
CA GLU A 136 -3.88 -1.99 12.56
C GLU A 136 -5.25 -2.06 11.86
N PHE A 137 -5.32 -1.73 10.57
CA PHE A 137 -6.55 -1.82 9.79
C PHE A 137 -7.03 -3.26 9.54
N HIS A 138 -6.22 -4.29 9.83
CA HIS A 138 -6.71 -5.67 9.89
C HIS A 138 -7.37 -6.01 11.25
N VAL A 139 -6.99 -5.32 12.31
CA VAL A 139 -7.51 -5.53 13.67
C VAL A 139 -8.76 -4.68 13.92
N LEU A 140 -8.78 -3.42 13.48
CA LEU A 140 -9.88 -2.49 13.72
C LEU A 140 -11.28 -3.04 13.40
N PRO A 141 -11.53 -3.76 12.29
CA PRO A 141 -12.85 -4.33 12.01
C PRO A 141 -13.32 -5.41 13.00
N LEU A 142 -12.42 -5.96 13.80
CA LEU A 142 -12.72 -6.93 14.85
C LEU A 142 -13.20 -6.24 16.14
N GLU A 143 -12.81 -4.99 16.34
CA GLU A 143 -13.02 -4.24 17.59
C GLU A 143 -14.00 -3.06 17.42
N ASN A 144 -14.16 -2.56 16.19
CA ASN A 144 -14.94 -1.39 15.86
C ASN A 144 -16.09 -1.72 14.88
N LYS A 145 -17.32 -1.62 15.38
CA LYS A 145 -18.53 -1.89 14.59
C LYS A 145 -18.72 -0.96 13.38
N LYS A 146 -18.08 0.21 13.35
CA LYS A 146 -18.12 1.11 12.17
C LYS A 146 -17.33 0.55 10.98
N LEU A 147 -16.46 -0.42 11.21
CA LEU A 147 -15.54 -0.98 10.23
C LEU A 147 -15.77 -2.48 9.96
N GLU A 148 -16.64 -3.16 10.73
CA GLU A 148 -16.83 -4.62 10.68
C GLU A 148 -17.27 -5.15 9.31
N ASP A 149 -17.96 -4.35 8.51
CA ASP A 149 -18.38 -4.67 7.14
C ASP A 149 -17.78 -3.72 6.08
N ALA A 150 -16.84 -2.86 6.45
CA ALA A 150 -16.32 -1.80 5.59
C ALA A 150 -15.39 -2.33 4.49
N ARG A 151 -15.40 -1.67 3.33
CA ARG A 151 -14.32 -1.74 2.34
C ARG A 151 -13.40 -0.57 2.61
N MET A 152 -12.16 -0.83 2.99
CA MET A 152 -11.27 0.20 3.53
C MET A 152 -10.14 0.47 2.55
N PHE A 153 -10.27 1.55 1.78
CA PHE A 153 -9.13 2.12 1.08
C PHE A 153 -8.30 2.95 2.06
N ILE A 154 -7.06 2.53 2.30
CA ILE A 154 -6.15 3.14 3.29
C ILE A 154 -4.89 3.66 2.60
N VAL A 155 -4.47 4.87 2.93
CA VAL A 155 -3.35 5.56 2.28
C VAL A 155 -2.59 6.41 3.29
N GLY A 156 -1.27 6.25 3.38
CA GLY A 156 -0.40 7.12 4.17
C GLY A 156 0.01 8.40 3.42
N GLY A 157 0.17 8.31 2.10
CA GLY A 157 0.43 9.46 1.24
C GLY A 157 0.97 9.11 -0.13
N PRO A 158 1.18 10.11 -1.00
CA PRO A 158 1.89 9.93 -2.26
C PRO A 158 3.39 9.73 -2.05
N ILE A 159 4.03 9.01 -2.97
CA ILE A 159 5.48 8.79 -2.99
C ILE A 159 5.98 8.78 -4.43
N VAL A 160 7.19 9.32 -4.64
CA VAL A 160 7.89 9.34 -5.93
C VAL A 160 9.37 9.07 -5.72
N ALA A 161 10.07 8.56 -6.74
CA ALA A 161 11.51 8.30 -6.68
C ALA A 161 12.33 9.48 -6.14
N GLN A 162 12.02 10.71 -6.57
CA GLN A 162 12.70 11.91 -6.07
C GLN A 162 12.48 12.15 -4.57
N SER A 163 11.27 11.91 -4.04
CA SER A 163 11.01 12.10 -2.61
C SER A 163 11.77 11.06 -1.76
N ILE A 164 11.95 9.84 -2.27
CA ILE A 164 12.80 8.83 -1.63
C ILE A 164 14.24 9.32 -1.55
N LEU A 165 14.84 9.79 -2.66
CA LEU A 165 16.21 10.30 -2.65
C LEU A 165 16.39 11.49 -1.70
N ASN A 166 15.40 12.36 -1.60
CA ASN A 166 15.43 13.49 -0.66
C ASN A 166 15.52 13.00 0.79
N VAL A 167 14.65 12.06 1.19
CA VAL A 167 14.68 11.47 2.55
C VAL A 167 15.99 10.73 2.79
N VAL A 168 16.42 9.90 1.85
CA VAL A 168 17.67 9.12 1.95
C VAL A 168 18.89 10.02 2.19
N ASN A 169 19.06 11.07 1.38
CA ASN A 169 20.21 11.97 1.50
C ASN A 169 20.16 12.86 2.76
N LYS A 170 18.96 13.08 3.32
CA LYS A 170 18.73 13.89 4.52
C LYS A 170 18.97 13.09 5.80
N GLU A 171 18.40 11.89 5.88
CA GLU A 171 18.31 11.10 7.11
C GLU A 171 19.46 10.12 7.30
N PHE A 172 20.19 9.76 6.22
CA PHE A 172 21.28 8.78 6.27
C PHE A 172 22.61 9.37 5.77
N PRO A 173 23.38 10.09 6.61
CA PRO A 173 24.63 10.73 6.19
C PRO A 173 25.66 9.78 5.53
N GLU A 174 25.64 8.51 5.89
CA GLU A 174 26.51 7.45 5.34
C GLU A 174 26.30 7.19 3.84
N VAL A 175 25.16 7.61 3.28
CA VAL A 175 24.83 7.44 1.85
C VAL A 175 25.27 8.62 1.00
N GLN A 176 25.72 9.71 1.63
CA GLN A 176 26.10 10.94 0.93
C GLN A 176 27.24 10.67 -0.06
N GLY A 177 27.03 11.03 -1.32
CA GLY A 177 27.98 10.79 -2.40
C GLY A 177 28.00 9.35 -2.93
N LYS A 178 27.18 8.45 -2.37
CA LYS A 178 26.97 7.08 -2.86
C LYS A 178 25.68 6.94 -3.66
N VAL A 179 24.64 7.67 -3.29
CA VAL A 179 23.35 7.71 -4.00
C VAL A 179 23.17 9.01 -4.77
N ALA A 180 22.27 8.98 -5.76
CA ALA A 180 21.88 10.18 -6.50
C ALA A 180 21.19 11.22 -5.61
N LYS A 181 21.34 12.50 -5.97
CA LYS A 181 20.52 13.58 -5.41
C LYS A 181 19.33 13.90 -6.31
N GLY A 182 19.41 13.60 -7.61
CA GLY A 182 18.40 14.01 -8.58
C GLY A 182 18.23 15.53 -8.60
N LYS A 183 16.98 15.99 -8.62
CA LYS A 183 16.59 17.39 -8.46
C LYS A 183 15.67 17.56 -7.24
N PRO A 184 16.22 17.79 -6.03
CA PRO A 184 15.43 17.76 -4.79
C PRO A 184 14.18 18.64 -4.79
N ASP A 185 14.31 19.86 -5.33
CA ASP A 185 13.22 20.85 -5.38
C ASP A 185 12.05 20.45 -6.30
N SER A 186 12.18 19.35 -7.07
CA SER A 186 11.10 18.86 -7.93
C SER A 186 10.11 17.93 -7.22
N ALA A 187 10.43 17.40 -6.04
CA ALA A 187 9.61 16.38 -5.37
C ALA A 187 8.17 16.84 -5.14
N ASP A 188 7.96 18.06 -4.62
CA ASP A 188 6.62 18.56 -4.28
C ASP A 188 5.70 18.69 -5.49
N GLU A 189 6.23 19.16 -6.63
CA GLU A 189 5.45 19.25 -7.87
C GLU A 189 5.15 17.88 -8.46
N LEU A 190 6.09 16.93 -8.35
CA LEU A 190 5.89 15.56 -8.82
C LEU A 190 4.84 14.82 -7.99
N LEU A 191 4.85 14.98 -6.67
CA LEU A 191 3.87 14.35 -5.78
C LEU A 191 2.43 14.79 -6.07
N LYS A 192 2.21 16.00 -6.60
CA LYS A 192 0.87 16.48 -7.02
C LYS A 192 0.30 15.71 -8.22
N LEU A 193 1.14 15.02 -8.98
CA LEU A 193 0.72 14.21 -10.12
C LEU A 193 0.21 12.82 -9.68
N ALA A 194 0.34 12.48 -8.39
CA ALA A 194 0.00 11.16 -7.88
C ALA A 194 -1.49 10.87 -7.98
N PRO A 195 -1.90 9.58 -7.96
CA PRO A 195 -3.31 9.24 -7.88
C PRO A 195 -4.00 9.99 -6.74
N LYS A 196 -5.06 10.74 -7.06
CA LYS A 196 -5.82 11.47 -6.05
C LYS A 196 -6.61 10.46 -5.22
N TYR A 197 -6.76 10.74 -3.92
CA TYR A 197 -7.50 9.88 -3.01
C TYR A 197 -8.27 10.72 -1.97
N ASP A 198 -9.31 10.12 -1.41
CA ASP A 198 -10.09 10.65 -0.29
C ASP A 198 -10.45 9.49 0.64
N ILE A 199 -9.80 9.48 1.80
CA ILE A 199 -9.97 8.47 2.86
C ILE A 199 -10.62 9.06 4.12
N SER A 200 -11.28 10.23 3.99
CA SER A 200 -11.88 10.93 5.13
C SER A 200 -12.92 10.08 5.86
N ASP A 201 -13.77 9.34 5.13
CA ASP A 201 -14.73 8.37 5.68
C ASP A 201 -14.04 7.28 6.53
N ILE A 202 -12.88 6.79 6.09
CA ILE A 202 -12.13 5.77 6.83
C ILE A 202 -11.52 6.35 8.09
N VAL A 203 -10.95 7.55 8.01
CA VAL A 203 -10.42 8.27 9.18
C VAL A 203 -11.52 8.55 10.21
N GLU A 204 -12.71 8.98 9.77
CA GLU A 204 -13.86 9.21 10.64
C GLU A 204 -14.33 7.92 11.32
N LYS A 205 -14.46 6.82 10.56
CA LYS A 205 -14.85 5.52 11.11
C LYS A 205 -13.80 4.94 12.06
N ALA A 206 -12.53 5.23 11.83
CA ALA A 206 -11.42 4.88 12.70
C ALA A 206 -11.13 5.93 13.79
N ASP A 207 -12.14 6.73 14.17
CA ASP A 207 -12.10 7.68 15.28
C ASP A 207 -10.91 8.67 15.23
N GLY A 208 -10.58 9.14 14.01
CA GLY A 208 -9.53 10.12 13.78
C GLY A 208 -8.12 9.53 13.69
N TYR A 209 -8.00 8.25 13.29
CA TYR A 209 -6.72 7.56 13.12
C TYR A 209 -5.69 8.39 12.34
N LYS A 210 -4.44 8.37 12.83
CA LYS A 210 -3.32 9.12 12.24
C LYS A 210 -2.34 8.13 11.60
N PHE A 211 -2.30 8.14 10.28
CA PHE A 211 -1.36 7.32 9.51
C PHE A 211 0.08 7.79 9.71
N ILE A 212 0.99 6.82 9.66
CA ILE A 212 2.43 7.06 9.74
C ILE A 212 2.88 7.80 8.46
N PRO A 213 3.64 8.90 8.57
CA PRO A 213 4.09 9.66 7.41
C PRO A 213 4.99 8.85 6.46
N ILE A 214 4.94 9.18 5.17
CA ILE A 214 5.76 8.51 4.14
C ILE A 214 7.26 8.65 4.41
N GLU A 215 7.71 9.78 4.96
CA GLU A 215 9.10 9.96 5.37
C GLU A 215 9.53 8.90 6.40
N GLN A 216 8.69 8.66 7.41
CA GLN A 216 8.94 7.63 8.42
C GLN A 216 8.91 6.22 7.81
N CYS A 217 8.00 5.97 6.86
CA CYS A 217 7.99 4.69 6.14
C CYS A 217 9.33 4.39 5.45
N ILE A 218 9.96 5.43 4.88
CA ILE A 218 11.26 5.29 4.21
C ILE A 218 12.38 5.08 5.24
N THR A 219 12.39 5.87 6.32
CA THR A 219 13.44 5.76 7.33
C THR A 219 13.42 4.43 8.05
N ASP A 220 12.23 3.88 8.35
CA ASP A 220 12.12 2.64 9.12
C ASP A 220 12.58 1.43 8.28
N VAL A 221 12.26 1.41 6.97
CA VAL A 221 12.79 0.40 6.03
C VAL A 221 14.31 0.47 5.95
N LEU A 222 14.85 1.66 5.72
CA LEU A 222 16.27 1.84 5.45
C LEU A 222 17.13 1.71 6.70
N GLY A 223 16.64 2.17 7.85
CA GLY A 223 17.31 2.00 9.14
C GLY A 223 17.57 0.52 9.42
N GLN A 224 16.51 -0.31 9.37
CA GLN A 224 16.66 -1.74 9.55
C GLN A 224 17.54 -2.39 8.45
N TYR A 225 17.41 -1.94 7.20
CA TYR A 225 18.19 -2.50 6.11
C TYR A 225 19.69 -2.21 6.25
N PHE A 226 20.09 -0.99 6.60
CA PHE A 226 21.50 -0.60 6.71
C PHE A 226 22.22 -1.22 7.91
N GLU A 227 21.49 -1.60 8.97
CA GLU A 227 22.07 -2.39 10.07
C GLU A 227 22.56 -3.78 9.61
N HIS A 228 21.98 -4.33 8.54
CA HIS A 228 22.34 -5.65 8.01
C HIS A 228 23.16 -5.58 6.72
N PHE A 229 22.92 -4.56 5.89
CA PHE A 229 23.59 -4.36 4.61
C PHE A 229 24.14 -2.92 4.50
N PRO A 230 25.22 -2.59 5.23
CA PRO A 230 25.81 -1.27 5.16
C PRO A 230 26.28 -0.95 3.74
N LEU A 231 25.99 0.26 3.26
CA LEU A 231 26.49 0.74 1.98
C LEU A 231 28.02 0.85 2.04
N LYS A 232 28.72 -0.01 1.30
CA LYS A 232 30.19 0.04 1.18
C LYS A 232 30.62 1.31 0.46
#